data_AF-A0A938TS11-F1
#
_entry.id   AF-A0A938TS11-F1
#
_cell.length_a   1.000
_cell.length_b   1.000
_cell.length_c   1.000
_cell.angle_alpha   90.00
_cell.angle_beta   90.00
_cell.angle_gamma   90.00
#
_symmetry.space_group_name_H-M   'P 1'
#
loop_
_entity.id
_entity.type
_entity.pdbx_description
1 polymer ?
#
loop_
_entity_poly.entity_id
_entity_poly.type
_entity_poly.pdbx_seq_one_letter_code
_entity_poly.pdbx_strand_id
1 'polypeptide(L)'
;MAEQIIHPLGEPEPKALIPYAEPVRVETFGGRIHVEWDPQASVTAMGQLPFFIEFLHISGLFGDWVSRCPLRWVSPNAPRKRNVLGTLLLSVLSGHKRYAHINGL
;
A
#
# COMPACT_ATOMS: atom_id res chain seq x y z
N MET A 1 20.77 52.93 2.27
CA MET A 1 20.97 51.80 3.19
C MET A 1 20.41 50.58 2.48
N ALA A 2 21.26 49.69 1.97
CA ALA A 2 20.81 48.55 1.17
C ALA A 2 20.41 47.41 2.12
N GLU A 3 19.15 46.99 2.05
CA GLU A 3 18.63 45.85 2.80
C GLU A 3 19.25 44.57 2.24
N GLN A 4 20.03 43.86 3.05
CA GLN A 4 20.52 42.52 2.70
C GLN A 4 19.35 41.55 2.76
N ILE A 5 18.91 41.08 1.59
CA ILE A 5 17.93 39.99 1.48
C ILE A 5 18.65 38.69 1.87
N ILE A 6 18.50 38.30 3.13
CA ILE A 6 18.99 37.03 3.65
C ILE A 6 17.96 35.96 3.27
N HIS A 7 18.37 35.00 2.45
CA HIS A 7 17.53 33.85 2.08
C HIS A 7 17.35 32.93 3.31
N PRO A 8 16.16 32.33 3.50
CA PRO A 8 15.95 31.39 4.59
C PRO A 8 16.88 30.18 4.45
N LEU A 9 17.39 29.69 5.58
CA LEU A 9 18.15 28.43 5.63
C LEU A 9 17.29 27.31 5.06
N GLY A 10 17.84 26.57 4.10
CA GLY A 10 17.19 25.41 3.49
C GLY A 10 16.89 24.30 4.51
N GLU A 11 16.19 23.26 4.07
CA GLU A 11 15.95 22.10 4.92
C GLU A 11 17.27 21.51 5.43
N PRO A 12 17.33 21.11 6.72
CA PRO A 12 18.53 20.52 7.27
C PRO A 12 18.87 19.23 6.51
N GLU A 13 20.18 18.97 6.39
CA GLU A 13 20.69 17.69 5.89
C GLU A 13 19.94 16.53 6.57
N PRO A 14 19.35 15.60 5.80
CA PRO A 14 18.59 14.50 6.37
C PRO A 14 19.51 13.69 7.27
N LYS A 15 19.16 13.57 8.56
CA LYS A 15 19.86 12.67 9.48
C LYS A 15 19.77 11.25 8.93
N ALA A 16 20.88 10.52 9.00
CA ALA A 16 20.91 9.11 8.67
C ALA A 16 19.82 8.37 9.46
N LEU A 17 18.92 7.72 8.74
CA LEU A 17 17.87 6.90 9.35
C LEU A 17 18.53 5.68 10.01
N ILE A 18 18.15 5.40 11.25
CA ILE A 18 18.60 4.20 11.96
C ILE A 18 17.72 3.03 11.48
N PRO A 19 18.30 1.92 10.99
CA PRO A 19 17.52 0.75 10.59
C PRO A 19 16.70 0.23 11.77
N TYR A 20 15.40 0.03 11.57
CA TYR A 20 14.56 -0.61 12.57
C TYR A 20 14.88 -2.10 12.60
N ALA A 21 15.43 -2.58 13.71
CA ALA A 21 15.98 -3.94 13.83
C ALA A 21 14.95 -4.99 14.25
N GLU A 22 13.80 -4.58 14.79
CA GLU A 22 12.78 -5.52 15.26
C GLU A 22 11.72 -5.82 14.19
N PRO A 23 11.07 -6.99 14.24
CA PRO A 23 9.95 -7.30 13.37
C PRO A 23 8.81 -6.30 13.59
N VAL A 24 8.34 -5.68 12.51
CA VAL A 24 7.22 -4.73 12.57
C VAL A 24 5.91 -5.49 12.52
N ARG A 25 5.06 -5.29 13.52
CA ARG A 25 3.70 -5.86 13.54
C ARG A 25 2.79 -5.09 12.61
N VAL A 26 2.07 -5.80 11.77
CA VAL A 26 1.16 -5.22 10.77
C VAL A 26 -0.20 -5.92 10.84
N GLU A 27 -1.26 -5.13 11.01
CA GLU A 27 -2.64 -5.59 11.08
C GLU A 27 -3.26 -5.64 9.68
N THR A 28 -3.48 -6.83 9.15
CA THR A 28 -4.09 -6.99 7.82
C THR A 28 -5.50 -7.58 7.90
N PHE A 29 -6.20 -7.52 6.77
CA PHE A 29 -7.46 -8.22 6.56
C PHE A 29 -7.41 -9.74 6.75
N GLY A 30 -6.23 -10.36 6.62
CA GLY A 30 -6.00 -11.78 6.85
C GLY A 30 -5.54 -12.11 8.27
N GLY A 31 -5.47 -11.09 9.15
CA GLY A 31 -4.90 -11.19 10.48
C GLY A 31 -3.52 -10.52 10.59
N ARG A 32 -2.92 -10.67 11.76
CA ARG A 32 -1.61 -10.09 12.09
C ARG A 32 -0.49 -10.81 11.36
N ILE A 33 0.45 -10.02 10.83
CA ILE A 33 1.72 -10.52 10.30
C ILE A 33 2.87 -9.73 10.94
N HIS A 34 4.07 -10.30 10.89
CA HIS A 34 5.32 -9.62 11.28
C HIS A 34 6.16 -9.43 10.01
N VAL A 35 6.66 -8.21 9.82
CA VAL A 35 7.48 -7.82 8.67
C VAL A 35 8.90 -7.57 9.13
N GLU A 36 9.85 -8.23 8.47
CA GLU A 36 11.28 -8.10 8.73
C GLU A 36 12.01 -7.65 7.45
N TRP A 37 13.09 -6.90 7.61
CA TRP A 37 13.90 -6.42 6.49
C TRP A 37 15.12 -7.32 6.32
N ASP A 38 15.27 -7.87 5.11
CA ASP A 38 16.52 -8.53 4.71
C ASP A 38 17.51 -7.47 4.18
N PRO A 39 18.65 -7.24 4.86
CA PRO A 39 19.62 -6.24 4.43
C PRO A 39 20.34 -6.60 3.12
N GLN A 40 20.25 -7.84 2.66
CA GLN A 40 20.85 -8.31 1.40
C GLN A 40 19.86 -8.32 0.24
N ALA A 41 18.56 -8.19 0.52
CA ALA A 41 17.54 -8.17 -0.51
C ALA A 41 17.45 -6.79 -1.19
N SER A 42 17.16 -6.80 -2.49
CA SER A 42 16.83 -5.58 -3.21
C SER A 42 15.46 -5.04 -2.76
N VAL A 43 15.35 -3.73 -2.63
CA VAL A 43 14.07 -3.08 -2.33
C VAL A 43 13.12 -3.27 -3.52
N THR A 44 11.92 -3.76 -3.26
CA THR A 44 10.86 -3.90 -4.26
C THR A 44 9.66 -3.04 -3.88
N ALA A 45 8.90 -2.59 -4.88
CA ALA A 45 7.62 -1.90 -4.64
C ALA A 45 6.64 -2.79 -3.84
N MET A 46 6.73 -4.11 -4.00
CA MET A 46 5.91 -5.07 -3.26
C MET A 46 6.24 -5.10 -1.76
N GLY A 47 7.48 -4.78 -1.35
CA GLY A 47 7.87 -4.77 0.06
C GLY A 47 7.08 -3.78 0.93
N GLN A 48 6.47 -2.76 0.32
CA GLN A 48 5.65 -1.77 1.03
C GLN A 48 4.16 -2.16 1.12
N LEU A 49 3.73 -3.20 0.42
CA LEU A 49 2.32 -3.62 0.38
C LEU A 49 1.73 -3.98 1.75
N PRO A 50 2.45 -4.67 2.66
CA PRO A 50 1.91 -4.96 4.00
C PRO A 50 1.41 -3.72 4.73
N PHE A 51 2.20 -2.65 4.73
CA PHE A 51 1.88 -1.39 5.41
C PHE A 51 0.72 -0.66 4.73
N PHE A 52 0.65 -0.70 3.39
CA PHE A 52 -0.49 -0.15 2.67
C PHE A 52 -1.79 -0.93 2.95
N ILE A 53 -1.71 -2.26 3.08
CA ILE A 53 -2.85 -3.10 3.46
C ILE A 53 -3.33 -2.76 4.87
N GLU A 54 -2.42 -2.55 5.82
CA GLU A 54 -2.77 -2.11 7.16
C GLU A 54 -3.44 -0.73 7.17
N PHE A 55 -2.93 0.21 6.39
CA PHE A 55 -3.60 1.49 6.19
C PHE A 55 -5.04 1.31 5.70
N LEU A 56 -5.28 0.46 4.69
CA LEU A 56 -6.63 0.19 4.18
C LEU A 56 -7.53 -0.52 5.20
N HIS A 57 -6.94 -1.37 6.06
CA HIS A 57 -7.64 -2.07 7.12
C HIS A 57 -8.08 -1.11 8.23
N ILE A 58 -7.14 -0.33 8.78
CA ILE A 58 -7.39 0.61 9.88
C ILE A 58 -8.29 1.76 9.44
N SER A 59 -8.08 2.30 8.24
CA SER A 59 -8.90 3.41 7.71
C SER A 59 -10.32 2.99 7.32
N GLY A 60 -10.58 1.69 7.12
CA GLY A 60 -11.85 1.18 6.62
C GLY A 60 -12.13 1.48 5.14
N LEU A 61 -11.23 2.19 4.43
CA LEU A 61 -11.46 2.65 3.05
C LEU A 61 -11.80 1.51 2.08
N PHE A 62 -11.10 0.39 2.19
CA PHE A 62 -11.38 -0.77 1.34
C PHE A 62 -12.74 -1.40 1.67
N GLY A 63 -13.10 -1.49 2.95
CA GLY A 63 -14.40 -1.99 3.38
C GLY A 63 -15.54 -1.11 2.86
N ASP A 64 -15.40 0.20 2.99
CA ASP A 64 -16.35 1.19 2.49
C ASP A 64 -16.52 1.08 0.97
N TRP A 65 -15.40 0.99 0.23
CA TRP A 65 -15.44 0.81 -1.22
C TRP A 65 -16.16 -0.49 -1.63
N VAL A 66 -15.86 -1.60 -0.95
CA VAL A 66 -16.53 -2.89 -1.19
C VAL A 66 -18.05 -2.79 -0.93
N SER A 67 -18.46 -2.10 0.13
CA SER A 67 -19.87 -1.95 0.50
C SER A 67 -20.66 -1.11 -0.52
N ARG A 68 -20.07 -0.01 -0.99
CA ARG A 68 -20.67 0.92 -1.96
C ARG A 68 -20.59 0.43 -3.41
N CYS A 69 -19.83 -0.63 -3.68
CA CYS A 69 -19.63 -1.14 -5.02
C CYS A 69 -20.97 -1.60 -5.66
N PRO A 70 -21.37 -1.02 -6.81
CA PRO A 70 -22.67 -1.28 -7.44
C PRO A 70 -22.75 -2.67 -8.09
N LEU A 71 -21.67 -3.44 -8.08
CA LEU A 71 -21.60 -4.77 -8.67
C LEU A 71 -22.64 -5.70 -8.04
N ARG A 72 -23.48 -6.31 -8.88
CA ARG A 72 -24.52 -7.27 -8.49
C ARG A 72 -24.35 -8.54 -9.31
N TRP A 73 -24.52 -9.68 -8.63
CA TRP A 73 -24.43 -10.99 -9.24
C TRP A 73 -25.78 -11.68 -9.22
N VAL A 74 -26.02 -12.53 -10.21
CA VAL A 74 -27.22 -13.38 -10.29
C VAL A 74 -26.85 -14.86 -10.14
N SER A 75 -25.62 -15.24 -10.48
CA SER A 75 -25.15 -16.62 -10.42
C SER A 75 -24.71 -17.02 -9.00
N PRO A 76 -25.04 -18.23 -8.53
CA PRO A 76 -24.52 -18.76 -7.27
C PRO A 76 -23.00 -19.01 -7.30
N ASN A 77 -22.40 -19.11 -8.49
CA ASN A 77 -20.97 -19.32 -8.67
C ASN A 77 -20.17 -18.01 -8.73
N ALA A 78 -20.81 -16.87 -8.51
CA ALA A 78 -20.13 -15.58 -8.62
C ALA A 78 -19.18 -15.33 -7.42
N PRO A 79 -17.96 -14.79 -7.67
CA PRO A 79 -17.02 -14.49 -6.61
C PRO A 79 -17.53 -13.35 -5.71
N ARG A 80 -17.08 -13.34 -4.46
CA ARG A 80 -17.37 -12.23 -3.53
C ARG A 80 -16.83 -10.92 -4.12
N LYS A 81 -17.58 -9.80 -4.01
CA LYS A 81 -17.14 -8.47 -4.48
C LYS A 81 -15.74 -8.12 -3.97
N ARG A 82 -15.50 -8.40 -2.69
CA ARG A 82 -14.21 -8.19 -2.03
C ARG A 82 -13.05 -8.88 -2.74
N ASN A 83 -13.25 -10.11 -3.22
CA ASN A 83 -12.20 -10.86 -3.90
C ASN A 83 -11.87 -10.19 -5.24
N VAL A 84 -12.91 -9.84 -6.02
CA VAL A 84 -12.74 -9.15 -7.30
C VAL A 84 -12.04 -7.79 -7.13
N LEU A 85 -12.52 -6.97 -6.19
CA LEU A 85 -11.96 -5.64 -5.95
C LEU A 85 -10.55 -5.71 -5.34
N GLY A 86 -10.28 -6.71 -4.49
CA GLY A 86 -8.95 -6.95 -3.94
C GLY A 86 -7.94 -7.36 -5.01
N THR A 87 -8.32 -8.28 -5.90
CA THR A 87 -7.51 -8.68 -7.07
C THR A 87 -7.26 -7.48 -7.98
N LEU A 88 -8.28 -6.67 -8.26
CA LEU A 88 -8.13 -5.47 -9.07
C LEU A 88 -7.16 -4.46 -8.43
N LEU A 89 -7.32 -4.19 -7.13
CA LEU A 89 -6.45 -3.28 -6.40
C LEU A 89 -5.00 -3.76 -6.42
N LEU A 90 -4.76 -5.03 -6.09
CA LEU A 90 -3.42 -5.61 -6.10
C LEU A 90 -2.81 -5.56 -7.51
N SER A 91 -3.60 -5.86 -8.54
CA SER A 91 -3.15 -5.77 -9.94
C SER A 91 -2.67 -4.38 -10.32
N VAL A 92 -3.41 -3.33 -9.92
CA VAL A 92 -3.02 -1.93 -10.14
C VAL A 92 -1.73 -1.59 -9.38
N LEU A 93 -1.60 -2.04 -8.14
CA LEU A 93 -0.37 -1.84 -7.35
C LEU A 93 0.83 -2.58 -7.95
N SER A 94 0.60 -3.72 -8.61
CA SER A 94 1.60 -4.45 -9.39
C SER A 94 1.86 -3.82 -10.78
N GLY A 95 1.33 -2.63 -11.07
CA GLY A 95 1.64 -1.85 -12.27
C GLY A 95 0.76 -2.15 -13.49
N HIS A 96 -0.27 -2.99 -13.37
CA HIS A 96 -1.19 -3.24 -14.47
C HIS A 96 -2.02 -2.00 -14.80
N LYS A 97 -2.29 -1.81 -16.08
CA LYS A 97 -3.07 -0.68 -16.62
C LYS A 97 -4.31 -1.20 -17.35
N ARG A 98 -5.15 -0.27 -17.80
CA ARG A 98 -6.46 -0.51 -18.46
C ARG A 98 -6.48 -1.64 -19.52
N TYR A 99 -5.39 -1.87 -20.24
CA TYR A 99 -5.32 -2.84 -21.34
C TYR A 99 -4.42 -4.05 -21.05
N ALA A 100 -3.86 -4.14 -19.85
CA ALA A 100 -3.10 -5.31 -19.44
C ALA A 100 -4.06 -6.35 -18.87
N HIS A 101 -4.04 -7.56 -19.43
CA HIS A 101 -4.77 -8.68 -18.85
C HIS A 101 -4.11 -9.08 -17.52
N ILE A 102 -4.94 -9.31 -16.50
CA ILE A 102 -4.50 -9.89 -15.23
C ILE A 102 -4.31 -11.39 -15.46
N ASN A 103 -3.14 -11.78 -15.95
CA ASN A 103 -2.81 -13.17 -16.22
C ASN A 103 -2.32 -13.93 -14.97
N GLY A 104 -2.01 -13.19 -13.90
CA GLY A 104 -1.56 -13.69 -12.59
C GLY A 104 -1.23 -12.53 -11.65
N LEU A 105 -1.17 -12.81 -10.34
CA LEU A 105 -0.73 -11.90 -9.28
C LEU A 105 0.26 -12.63 -8.37
#